data_AF-A0A842Q2L3-F1
#
_entry.id   AF-A0A842Q2L3-F1
#
_cell.length_a   1.000
_cell.length_b   1.000
_cell.length_c   1.000
_cell.angle_alpha   90.00
_cell.angle_beta   90.00
_cell.angle_gamma   90.00
#
_symmetry.space_group_name_H-M   'P 1'
#
loop_
_entity.id
_entity.type
_entity.pdbx_description
1 polymer ?
#
loop_
_entity_poly.entity_id
_entity_poly.type
_entity_poly.pdbx_seq_one_letter_code
_entity_poly.pdbx_strand_id
1 'polypeptide(L)'
;MALETPHIGYVIRETENKIIVYNGIMDRYDIPKSEIQNTGSRNVLIGLPLYGIVHKYKVGREEPLPIISTSGRYMYKLESYRTC
;
A
#
# COMPACT_ATOMS: atom_id res chain seq x y z
N MET A 1 -16.41 20.12 14.00
CA MET A 1 -16.36 19.90 12.54
C MET A 1 -15.38 18.77 12.30
N ALA A 2 -15.85 17.56 12.00
CA ALA A 2 -14.96 16.51 11.54
C ALA A 2 -14.52 16.91 10.13
N LEU A 3 -13.22 17.12 9.91
CA LEU A 3 -12.69 17.13 8.56
C LEU A 3 -13.01 15.74 8.00
N GLU A 4 -14.03 15.65 7.16
CA GLU A 4 -14.39 14.44 6.43
C GLU A 4 -13.22 14.14 5.49
N THR A 5 -12.17 13.53 6.05
CA THR A 5 -11.03 13.08 5.28
C THR A 5 -11.55 11.94 4.42
N PRO A 6 -11.57 12.11 3.08
CA PRO A 6 -12.17 11.11 2.21
C PRO A 6 -11.38 9.80 2.37
N HIS A 7 -12.04 8.77 2.87
CA HIS A 7 -11.43 7.46 3.12
C HIS A 7 -11.48 6.64 1.83
N ILE A 8 -10.30 6.34 1.28
CA ILE A 8 -10.17 5.58 0.03
C ILE A 8 -10.21 4.06 0.23
N GLY A 9 -9.79 3.56 1.39
CA GLY A 9 -9.71 2.12 1.64
C GLY A 9 -8.60 1.74 2.60
N TYR A 10 -8.31 0.43 2.66
CA TYR A 10 -7.35 -0.15 3.60
C TYR A 10 -6.10 -0.64 2.89
N VAL A 11 -4.94 -0.39 3.50
CA VAL A 11 -3.67 -0.96 3.04
C VAL A 11 -3.68 -2.46 3.34
N ILE A 12 -3.64 -3.27 2.29
CA ILE A 12 -3.61 -4.74 2.42
C ILE A 12 -2.18 -5.26 2.35
N ARG A 13 -1.29 -4.54 1.64
CA ARG A 13 0.11 -4.94 1.47
C ARG A 13 1.02 -3.73 1.28
N GLU A 14 2.21 -3.84 1.83
CA GLU A 14 3.32 -2.93 1.58
C GLU A 14 4.45 -3.65 0.82
N THR A 15 4.83 -3.09 -0.33
CA THR A 15 6.02 -3.47 -1.08
C THR A 15 7.17 -2.48 -0.77
N GLU A 16 8.34 -2.69 -1.36
CA GLU A 16 9.47 -1.78 -1.17
C GLU A 16 9.13 -0.35 -1.61
N ASN A 17 8.51 -0.22 -2.79
CA ASN A 17 8.32 1.08 -3.46
C ASN A 17 6.87 1.59 -3.44
N LYS A 18 5.89 0.72 -3.17
CA LYS A 18 4.46 1.07 -3.21
C LYS A 18 3.63 0.36 -2.14
N ILE A 19 2.49 0.95 -1.78
CA ILE A 19 1.45 0.34 -0.96
C ILE A 19 0.29 -0.09 -1.85
N ILE A 20 -0.38 -1.16 -1.46
CA ILE A 20 -1.56 -1.68 -2.14
C ILE A 20 -2.77 -1.44 -1.24
N VAL A 21 -3.72 -0.68 -1.76
CA VAL A 21 -4.94 -0.29 -1.06
C VAL A 21 -6.14 -0.95 -1.73
N TYR A 22 -7.05 -1.50 -0.93
CA TYR A 22 -8.33 -2.02 -1.41
C TYR A 22 -9.50 -1.22 -0.85
N ASN A 23 -10.44 -0.87 -1.73
CA ASN A 23 -11.67 -0.17 -1.37
C ASN A 23 -12.87 -1.13 -1.31
N GLY A 24 -12.85 -2.13 -0.42
CA GLY A 24 -13.97 -3.00 -0.01
C GLY A 24 -14.63 -3.88 -1.10
N ILE A 25 -15.01 -3.28 -2.22
CA ILE A 25 -15.77 -3.81 -3.35
C ILE A 25 -14.85 -4.10 -4.54
N MET A 26 -13.60 -4.50 -4.26
CA MET A 26 -12.63 -5.05 -5.24
C MET A 26 -11.80 -4.06 -6.07
N ASP A 27 -11.94 -2.75 -5.86
CA ASP A 27 -11.02 -1.79 -6.44
C ASP A 27 -9.65 -1.83 -5.74
N ARG A 28 -8.58 -2.02 -6.53
CA ARG A 28 -7.18 -2.01 -6.09
C ARG A 28 -6.50 -0.73 -6.54
N TYR A 29 -5.75 -0.13 -5.62
CA TYR A 29 -4.89 1.02 -5.90
C TYR A 29 -3.45 0.70 -5.52
N ASP A 30 -2.53 0.83 -6.48
CA ASP A 30 -1.10 0.66 -6.28
C ASP A 30 -0.45 2.03 -6.17
N ILE A 31 -0.26 2.50 -4.94
CA ILE A 31 0.15 3.88 -4.67
C ILE A 31 1.64 3.89 -4.32
N PRO A 32 2.50 4.60 -5.06
CA PRO A 32 3.92 4.67 -4.74
C PRO A 32 4.13 5.42 -3.42
N LYS A 33 5.15 5.00 -2.66
CA LYS A 33 5.48 5.64 -1.37
C LYS A 33 5.90 7.10 -1.52
N SER A 34 6.38 7.49 -2.71
CA SER A 34 6.72 8.87 -3.05
C SER A 34 5.54 9.85 -2.96
N GLU A 35 4.30 9.35 -3.06
CA GLU A 35 3.07 10.16 -2.97
C GLU A 35 2.52 10.23 -1.54
N ILE A 36 3.11 9.47 -0.61
CA ILE A 36 2.74 9.51 0.80
C ILE A 36 3.35 10.76 1.42
N GLN A 37 2.48 11.62 1.94
CA GLN A 37 2.91 12.85 2.61
C GLN A 37 3.28 12.59 4.06
N ASN A 38 2.50 11.75 4.75
CA ASN A 38 2.76 11.42 6.14
C ASN A 38 2.21 10.04 6.52
N THR A 39 2.95 9.30 7.33
CA THR A 39 2.53 7.99 7.84
C THR A 39 2.24 8.15 9.32
N GLY A 40 0.96 8.28 9.67
CA GLY A 40 0.53 8.23 11.07
C GLY A 40 0.58 6.80 11.61
N SER A 41 0.40 6.66 12.93
CA SER A 41 0.45 5.34 13.60
C SER A 41 -0.64 4.36 13.12
N ARG A 42 -1.74 4.87 12.56
CA ARG A 42 -2.89 4.07 12.06
C ARG A 42 -3.35 4.44 10.66
N ASN A 43 -3.00 5.62 10.18
CA ASN A 43 -3.51 6.18 8.92
C ASN A 43 -2.36 6.63 8.03
N VAL A 44 -2.51 6.47 6.73
CA VAL A 44 -1.56 6.98 5.73
C VAL A 44 -2.19 8.20 5.06
N LEU A 45 -1.51 9.35 5.12
CA LEU A 45 -1.94 10.57 4.45
C LEU A 45 -1.22 10.66 3.10
N ILE A 46 -2.02 10.74 2.04
CA ILE A 46 -1.53 10.85 0.67
C ILE A 46 -1.67 12.30 0.25
N GLY A 47 -0.63 12.87 -0.35
CA GLY A 47 -0.58 14.29 -0.76
C GLY A 47 -1.42 14.62 -2.00
N LEU A 48 -2.35 13.74 -2.39
CA LEU A 48 -3.16 13.87 -3.60
C LEU A 48 -4.66 13.83 -3.27
N PRO A 49 -5.50 14.56 -4.03
CA PRO A 49 -6.94 14.46 -3.91
C PRO A 49 -7.41 13.06 -4.30
N LEU A 50 -8.49 12.57 -3.68
CA LEU A 50 -9.02 11.21 -3.90
C LEU A 50 -9.28 10.92 -5.39
N TYR A 51 -9.84 11.89 -6.12
CA TYR A 51 -10.03 11.78 -7.57
C TYR A 51 -8.72 11.50 -8.34
N GLY A 52 -7.64 12.19 -7.97
CA GLY A 52 -6.33 11.99 -8.58
C GLY A 52 -5.76 10.60 -8.29
N ILE A 53 -5.97 10.07 -7.09
CA ILE A 53 -5.52 8.72 -6.72
C ILE A 53 -6.30 7.67 -7.52
N VAL A 54 -7.62 7.80 -7.58
CA VAL A 54 -8.48 6.85 -8.29
C VAL A 54 -8.17 6.85 -9.79
N HIS A 55 -7.88 8.00 -10.38
CA HIS A 55 -7.60 8.07 -11.81
C HIS A 55 -6.18 7.59 -12.17
N LYS A 56 -5.18 7.86 -11.33
CA LYS A 56 -3.77 7.54 -11.62
C LYS A 56 -3.34 6.14 -11.21
N TYR A 57 -3.85 5.65 -10.08
CA TYR A 57 -3.30 4.47 -9.41
C TYR A 57 -4.28 3.30 -9.35
N LYS A 58 -5.49 3.43 -9.91
CA LYS A 58 -6.42 2.31 -10.03
C LYS A 58 -5.83 1.27 -10.97
N VAL A 59 -5.75 0.05 -10.45
CA VAL A 59 -5.16 -1.09 -11.16
C VAL A 59 -6.28 -2.00 -11.62
N GLY A 60 -6.12 -2.56 -12.82
CA GLY A 60 -7.05 -3.56 -13.34
C GLY A 60 -7.14 -4.78 -12.42
N ARG A 61 -8.32 -5.37 -12.30
CA ARG A 61 -8.54 -6.59 -11.51
C ARG A 61 -7.73 -7.78 -12.03
N GLU A 62 -7.46 -7.79 -13.34
CA GLU A 62 -6.72 -8.86 -14.02
C GLU A 62 -5.21 -8.77 -13.81
N GLU A 63 -4.70 -7.62 -13.35
CA GLU A 63 -3.26 -7.47 -13.15
C GLU A 63 -2.79 -8.29 -11.94
N PRO A 64 -1.66 -9.00 -12.07
CA PRO A 64 -1.17 -9.87 -11.01
C PRO A 64 -0.90 -9.07 -9.74
N LEU A 65 -1.15 -9.69 -8.57
CA LEU A 65 -0.70 -9.09 -7.32
C LEU A 65 0.83 -9.00 -7.35
N PRO A 66 1.42 -7.87 -6.93
CA PRO A 66 2.86 -7.74 -6.89
C PRO A 66 3.39 -8.78 -5.91
N ILE A 67 4.00 -9.82 -6.46
CA ILE A 67 4.77 -10.82 -5.75
C ILE A 67 5.91 -10.10 -5.06
N ILE A 68 5.97 -10.21 -3.73
CA ILE A 68 7.19 -9.84 -3.01
C ILE A 68 8.24 -10.79 -3.57
N SER A 69 9.31 -10.27 -4.18
CA SER A 69 10.53 -11.06 -4.36
C SER A 69 11.03 -11.40 -2.96
N THR A 70 10.58 -12.54 -2.45
CA THR A 70 10.77 -13.01 -1.08
C THR A 70 12.20 -13.45 -0.81
N SER A 71 13.09 -13.41 -1.80
CA SER A 71 14.49 -13.81 -1.68
C SER A 71 15.22 -13.02 -0.58
N GLY A 72 15.03 -11.71 -0.48
CA GLY A 72 15.69 -10.92 0.56
C GLY A 72 15.03 -11.07 1.95
N ARG A 73 13.70 -11.15 2.00
CA ARG A 73 12.98 -11.11 3.29
C ARG A 73 12.93 -12.40 4.08
N TYR A 74 12.90 -13.54 3.39
CA TYR A 74 12.92 -14.83 4.08
C TYR A 74 14.32 -15.19 4.54
N MET A 75 15.38 -14.72 3.86
CA MET A 75 16.75 -15.00 4.25
C MET A 75 17.12 -14.32 5.58
N TYR A 76 16.82 -13.02 5.76
CA TYR A 76 17.09 -12.37 7.06
C TYR A 76 16.35 -13.05 8.22
N LYS A 77 15.14 -13.57 7.94
CA LYS A 77 14.31 -14.20 8.96
C LYS A 77 14.85 -15.58 9.30
N LEU A 78 15.30 -16.34 8.30
CA LEU A 78 15.95 -17.65 8.49
C LEU A 78 17.32 -17.53 9.15
N GLU A 79 18.12 -16.51 8.81
CA GLU A 79 19.40 -16.24 9.48
C GLU A 79 19.18 -15.91 10.96
N SER A 80 18.17 -15.09 11.29
CA SER A 80 17.80 -14.82 12.69
C SER A 80 17.37 -16.07 13.47
N TYR A 81 16.87 -17.11 12.82
CA TYR A 81 16.52 -18.39 13.47
C TYR A 81 17.70 -19.37 13.55
N ARG A 82 18.78 -19.14 12.80
CA ARG A 82 20.00 -19.97 12.84
C ARG A 82 21.01 -19.52 13.89
N THR A 83 20.85 -18.31 14.43
CA THR A 83 21.69 -17.76 15.53
C THR A 83 21.11 -18.01 16.93
N CYS A 84 20.13 -18.90 17.08
CA CYS A 84 19.66 -19.42 18.37
C CYS A 84 20.31 -20.75 18.71
#